data_AF-A0A7V6G1N6-F1
#
_entry.id   AF-A0A7V6G1N6-F1
#
_cell.length_a   1.000
_cell.length_b   1.000
_cell.length_c   1.000
_cell.angle_alpha   90.00
_cell.angle_beta   90.00
_cell.angle_gamma   90.00
#
_symmetry.space_group_name_H-M   'P 1'
#
loop_
_entity.id
_entity.type
_entity.pdbx_description
1 polymer ?
#
loop_
_entity_poly.entity_id
_entity_poly.type
_entity_poly.pdbx_seq_one_letter_code
_entity_poly.pdbx_strand_id
1 'polypeptide(L)'
;MIIAIDENLHHIKTGLQQLGYSVVDLKENQLTDVIIYYRDSQSNIFEGNLHNSFLSGLGAESGTLLINGYGKTLEEIQEIIKNRSYSPLFTNLE
;
A
#
# COMPACT_ATOMS: atom_id res chain seq x y z
N MET A 1 -11.83 -7.38 -5.67
CA MET A 1 -10.87 -6.35 -5.24
C MET A 1 -9.54 -6.65 -5.88
N ILE A 2 -8.99 -5.67 -6.60
CA ILE A 2 -7.68 -5.75 -7.27
C ILE A 2 -6.66 -5.04 -6.39
N ILE A 3 -5.58 -5.74 -6.07
CA ILE A 3 -4.49 -5.25 -5.23
C ILE A 3 -3.22 -5.17 -6.10
N ALA A 4 -2.70 -3.98 -6.30
CA ALA A 4 -1.35 -3.80 -6.84
C ALA A 4 -0.33 -3.90 -5.71
N ILE A 5 0.76 -4.66 -5.92
CA ILE A 5 1.78 -4.86 -4.89
C ILE A 5 3.19 -4.70 -5.44
N ASP A 6 4.06 -4.11 -4.63
CA ASP A 6 5.49 -3.98 -4.89
C ASP A 6 6.18 -5.35 -4.92
N GLU A 7 7.14 -5.53 -5.83
CA GLU A 7 7.87 -6.79 -6.02
C GLU A 7 8.68 -7.22 -4.78
N ASN A 8 9.06 -6.26 -3.94
CA ASN A 8 9.79 -6.52 -2.69
C ASN A 8 8.92 -7.18 -1.60
N LEU A 9 7.59 -7.28 -1.80
CA LEU A 9 6.63 -7.84 -0.86
C LEU A 9 6.13 -9.23 -1.30
N HIS A 10 7.00 -10.05 -1.89
CA HIS A 10 6.63 -11.35 -2.47
C HIS A 10 5.87 -12.28 -1.51
N HIS A 11 6.25 -12.30 -0.23
CA HIS A 11 5.58 -13.12 0.78
C HIS A 11 4.12 -12.69 1.02
N ILE A 12 3.85 -11.38 1.03
CA ILE A 12 2.50 -10.81 1.14
C ILE A 12 1.71 -11.08 -0.15
N LYS A 13 2.34 -10.92 -1.33
CA LYS A 13 1.72 -11.19 -2.63
C LYS A 13 1.16 -12.61 -2.69
N THR A 14 2.00 -13.60 -2.41
CA THR A 14 1.61 -15.01 -2.44
C THR A 14 0.50 -15.31 -1.44
N GLY A 15 0.59 -14.77 -0.23
CA GLY A 15 -0.45 -14.93 0.78
C GLY A 15 -1.81 -14.37 0.33
N LEU A 16 -1.83 -13.14 -0.19
CA LEU A 16 -3.06 -12.51 -0.67
C LEU A 16 -3.69 -13.26 -1.86
N GLN A 17 -2.87 -13.80 -2.76
CA GLN A 17 -3.35 -14.64 -3.86
C GLN A 17 -4.00 -15.93 -3.35
N GLN A 18 -3.39 -16.61 -2.37
CA GLN A 18 -3.95 -17.80 -1.73
C GLN A 18 -5.28 -17.53 -1.01
N LEU A 19 -5.47 -16.29 -0.55
CA LEU A 19 -6.70 -15.82 0.08
C LEU A 19 -7.79 -15.42 -0.94
N GLY A 20 -7.52 -15.55 -2.24
CA GLY A 20 -8.48 -15.31 -3.31
C GLY A 20 -8.54 -13.87 -3.81
N TYR A 21 -7.60 -12.99 -3.42
CA TYR A 21 -7.50 -11.65 -4.01
C TYR A 21 -6.92 -11.70 -5.42
N SER A 22 -7.35 -10.78 -6.27
CA SER A 22 -6.69 -10.53 -7.55
C SER A 22 -5.49 -9.62 -7.26
N VAL A 23 -4.28 -10.18 -7.34
CA VAL A 23 -3.04 -9.46 -7.00
C VAL A 23 -2.18 -9.32 -8.25
N VAL A 24 -1.82 -8.08 -8.55
CA VAL A 24 -1.08 -7.67 -9.74
C VAL A 24 0.20 -6.96 -9.35
N ASP A 25 1.19 -6.94 -10.23
CA ASP A 25 2.42 -6.19 -9.98
C ASP A 25 2.18 -4.69 -10.14
N LEU A 26 2.75 -3.90 -9.22
CA LEU A 26 2.56 -2.45 -9.17
C LEU A 26 3.00 -1.73 -10.47
N LYS A 27 3.90 -2.36 -11.25
CA LYS A 27 4.40 -1.84 -12.52
C LYS A 27 3.36 -1.90 -13.66
N GLU A 28 2.25 -2.63 -13.48
CA GLU A 28 1.26 -2.86 -14.55
C GLU A 28 0.31 -1.67 -14.79
N ASN A 29 0.46 -0.56 -14.05
CA ASN A 29 -0.27 0.72 -14.20
C ASN A 29 -1.75 0.55 -14.59
N GLN A 30 -2.46 -0.26 -13.80
CA GLN A 30 -3.89 -0.54 -13.97
C GLN A 30 -4.69 0.00 -12.78
N LEU A 31 -5.99 0.24 -12.99
CA LEU A 31 -6.89 0.68 -11.92
C LEU A 31 -6.98 -0.38 -10.83
N THR A 32 -6.66 0.01 -9.60
CA THR A 32 -6.65 -0.89 -8.44
C THR A 32 -7.35 -0.29 -7.23
N ASP A 33 -7.96 -1.16 -6.43
CA ASP A 33 -8.65 -0.77 -5.19
C ASP A 33 -7.65 -0.49 -4.06
N VAL A 34 -6.54 -1.24 -4.05
CA VAL A 34 -5.49 -1.17 -3.03
C VAL A 34 -4.12 -1.19 -3.69
N ILE A 35 -3.21 -0.33 -3.24
CA ILE A 35 -1.79 -0.37 -3.58
C ILE A 35 -1.00 -0.64 -2.30
N ILE A 36 -0.21 -1.72 -2.31
CA ILE A 36 0.70 -2.07 -1.23
C ILE A 36 2.13 -1.82 -1.70
N TYR A 37 2.75 -0.77 -1.20
CA TYR A 37 4.09 -0.35 -1.60
C TYR A 37 5.14 -0.72 -0.54
N TYR A 38 6.38 -0.93 -0.97
CA TYR A 38 7.51 -1.13 -0.07
C TYR A 38 8.25 0.19 0.13
N ARG A 39 8.31 0.69 1.37
CA ARG A 39 9.20 1.80 1.72
C ARG A 39 9.72 1.64 3.14
N ASP A 40 11.03 1.45 3.28
CA ASP A 40 11.65 1.44 4.60
C ASP A 40 11.63 2.83 5.26
N SER A 41 11.62 2.87 6.59
CA SER A 41 11.59 4.12 7.35
C SER A 41 12.91 4.89 7.38
N GLN A 42 14.00 4.32 6.85
CA GLN A 42 15.31 4.98 6.76
C GLN A 42 15.49 5.77 5.46
N SER A 43 14.56 5.62 4.51
CA SER A 43 14.42 6.50 3.35
C SER A 43 13.98 7.91 3.80
N ASN A 44 14.95 8.68 4.30
CA ASN A 44 14.85 10.10 4.67
C ASN A 44 14.30 10.93 3.51
N ILE A 45 12.97 11.04 3.41
CA ILE A 45 12.33 11.96 2.48
C ILE A 45 11.12 12.59 3.21
N PHE A 46 11.42 13.49 4.12
CA PHE A 46 10.49 14.55 4.56
C PHE A 46 10.31 15.58 3.43
N GLU A 47 9.90 15.14 2.24
CA GLU A 47 9.51 16.06 1.17
C GLU A 47 8.02 15.85 0.88
N GLY A 48 7.19 16.71 1.46
CA GLY A 48 5.74 16.73 1.24
C GLY A 48 5.31 16.85 -0.23
N ASN A 49 6.25 17.11 -1.15
CA ASN A 49 6.01 17.09 -2.60
C ASN A 49 6.30 15.74 -3.26
N LEU A 50 7.21 14.94 -2.70
CA LEU A 50 7.53 13.61 -3.22
C LEU A 50 6.41 12.61 -2.95
N HIS A 51 5.57 12.84 -1.93
CA HIS A 51 4.39 12.00 -1.69
C HIS A 51 3.42 12.09 -2.86
N ASN A 52 2.99 13.30 -3.27
CA ASN A 52 2.07 13.46 -4.40
C ASN A 52 2.66 12.94 -5.71
N SER A 53 3.93 13.23 -6.02
CA SER A 53 4.59 12.69 -7.21
C SER A 53 4.75 11.17 -7.18
N PHE A 54 5.01 10.59 -5.99
CA PHE A 54 5.06 9.15 -5.80
C PHE A 54 3.68 8.53 -5.97
N LEU A 55 2.63 9.09 -5.37
CA LEU A 55 1.25 8.62 -5.51
C LEU A 55 0.76 8.70 -6.97
N SER A 56 1.04 9.82 -7.65
CA SER A 56 0.77 9.96 -9.08
C SER A 56 1.59 8.97 -9.92
N GLY A 57 2.85 8.72 -9.55
CA GLY A 57 3.72 7.72 -10.19
C GLY A 57 3.30 6.27 -9.95
N LEU A 58 2.53 6.01 -8.90
CA LEU A 58 1.93 4.71 -8.59
C LEU A 58 0.57 4.50 -9.29
N GLY A 59 0.07 5.49 -10.04
CA GLY A 59 -1.26 5.42 -10.67
C GLY A 59 -2.41 5.41 -9.65
N ALA A 60 -2.18 5.95 -8.44
CA ALA A 60 -3.21 6.01 -7.41
C ALA A 60 -4.29 7.02 -7.80
N GLU A 61 -5.51 6.51 -8.02
CA GLU A 61 -6.69 7.31 -8.33
C GLU A 61 -7.45 7.66 -7.03
N SER A 62 -8.41 8.59 -7.14
CA SER A 62 -9.28 8.94 -6.01
C SER A 62 -10.04 7.69 -5.52
N GLY A 63 -9.80 7.30 -4.26
CA GLY A 63 -10.44 6.15 -3.63
C GLY A 63 -9.58 4.89 -3.51
N THR A 64 -8.38 4.88 -4.10
CA THR A 64 -7.41 3.78 -3.91
C THR A 64 -6.83 3.81 -2.48
N LEU A 65 -6.84 2.66 -1.80
CA LEU A 65 -6.23 2.51 -0.48
C LEU A 65 -4.72 2.28 -0.60
N LEU A 66 -3.92 3.07 0.09
CA LEU A 66 -2.46 2.97 0.08
C LEU A 66 -1.96 2.35 1.38
N ILE A 67 -1.12 1.32 1.27
CA ILE A 67 -0.56 0.62 2.43
C ILE A 67 0.96 0.49 2.26
N ASN A 68 1.73 1.00 3.22
CA ASN A 68 3.15 0.64 3.30
C ASN A 68 3.26 -0.79 3.88
N GLY A 69 3.73 -1.73 3.07
CA GLY A 69 3.92 -3.14 3.48
C GLY A 69 5.24 -3.42 4.18
N TYR A 70 6.15 -2.44 4.28
CA TYR A 70 7.43 -2.63 4.96
C TYR A 70 7.23 -3.03 6.43
N GLY A 71 7.82 -4.17 6.81
CA GLY A 71 7.76 -4.71 8.17
C GLY A 71 6.39 -5.24 8.60
N LYS A 72 5.42 -5.34 7.69
CA LYS A 72 4.08 -5.86 8.00
C LYS A 72 3.95 -7.35 7.69
N THR A 73 3.15 -8.05 8.49
CA THR A 73 2.74 -9.42 8.19
C THR A 73 1.52 -9.44 7.25
N LEU A 74 1.23 -10.62 6.69
CA LEU A 74 0.05 -10.83 5.84
C LEU A 74 -1.25 -10.54 6.62
N GLU A 75 -1.31 -10.94 7.89
CA GLU A 75 -2.47 -10.76 8.76
C GLU A 75 -2.74 -9.29 9.03
N GLU A 76 -1.69 -8.49 9.31
CA GLU A 76 -1.81 -7.05 9.50
C GLU A 76 -2.30 -6.35 8.22
N ILE A 77 -1.78 -6.76 7.05
CA ILE A 77 -2.27 -6.25 5.77
C ILE A 77 -3.75 -6.59 5.56
N GLN A 78 -4.16 -7.83 5.87
CA GLN A 78 -5.56 -8.22 5.77
C GLN A 78 -6.46 -7.42 6.70
N GLU A 79 -6.00 -7.15 7.92
CA GLU A 79 -6.75 -6.37 8.89
C GLU A 79 -6.97 -4.93 8.39
N ILE A 80 -5.91 -4.31 7.84
CA ILE A 80 -5.98 -2.97 7.24
C ILE A 80 -6.98 -2.94 6.07
N ILE A 81 -6.90 -3.92 5.17
CA ILE A 81 -7.80 -4.05 4.01
C ILE A 81 -9.26 -4.21 4.47
N LYS A 82 -9.52 -5.09 5.44
CA LYS A 82 -10.89 -5.40 5.92
C LYS A 82 -11.51 -4.22 6.66
N ASN A 83 -10.74 -3.56 7.51
CA ASN A 83 -11.27 -2.54 8.40
C ASN A 83 -11.29 -1.15 7.76
N ARG A 84 -10.59 -0.94 6.63
CA ARG A 84 -10.32 0.39 6.06
C ARG A 84 -9.91 1.41 7.13
N SER A 85 -9.26 0.95 8.21
CA SER A 85 -8.96 1.80 9.35
C SER A 85 -7.81 2.72 8.96
N TYR A 86 -8.17 3.93 8.55
CA TYR A 86 -7.23 5.03 8.46
C TYR A 86 -6.61 5.21 9.86
N SER A 87 -5.32 4.92 10.01
CA SER A 87 -4.58 5.49 11.13
C SER A 87 -4.62 7.00 10.95
N PRO A 88 -5.11 7.80 11.92
CA PRO A 88 -5.08 9.24 11.80
C PRO A 88 -3.62 9.68 11.62
N LEU A 89 -3.32 10.38 10.53
CA LEU A 89 -1.98 10.91 10.28
C LEU A 89 -1.58 11.99 11.31
N PHE A 90 -2.55 12.51 12.06
CA PHE A 90 -2.34 13.39 13.20
C PHE A 90 -3.27 12.95 14.34
N THR A 91 -2.71 12.34 15.37
CA THR A 91 -3.25 12.50 16.73
C THR A 91 -2.78 13.85 17.21
N ASN A 92 -3.71 14.76 17.50
CA ASN A 92 -3.41 16.12 17.97
C ASN A 92 -2.34 16.07 19.07
N LEU A 93 -1.26 16.81 18.87
CA LEU A 93 -0.38 17.24 19.96
C LEU A 93 -1.21 18.17 20.85
N GLU A 94 -1.19 17.90 22.14
CA GLU A 94 -1.86 18.67 23.21
C GLU A 94 -1.56 20.17 23.14
#